data_AF-A0A420YW27-F1
#
_entry.id   AF-A0A420YW27-F1
#
_cell.length_a   1.000
_cell.length_b   1.000
_cell.length_c   1.000
_cell.angle_alpha   90.00
_cell.angle_beta   90.00
_cell.angle_gamma   90.00
#
_symmetry.space_group_name_H-M   'P 1'
#
loop_
_entity.id
_entity.type
_entity.pdbx_description
1 polymer ?
#
loop_
_entity_poly.entity_id
_entity_poly.type
_entity_poly.pdbx_seq_one_letter_code
_entity_poly.pdbx_strand_id
1 'polypeptide(L)'
;SEEIPDELAPLIGNKLYGCDTCQEVCPWNKFARPTEVSDFAPRNAIMGMNAELLEEMKDSDFELHFAGSPVRRAGLKGLQRTLRAIKKNPNKEQ
;
A
#
# COMPACT_ATOMS: atom_id res chain seq x y z
N SER A 1 15.57 5.68 -8.19
CA SER A 1 15.06 5.41 -9.54
C SER A 1 13.75 6.14 -9.71
N GLU A 2 13.52 6.69 -10.89
CA GLU A 2 12.46 7.67 -11.11
C GLU A 2 11.08 7.02 -11.26
N GLU A 3 10.97 5.82 -11.85
CA GLU A 3 9.69 5.13 -12.06
C GLU A 3 9.84 3.60 -11.92
N ILE A 4 8.71 2.90 -11.73
CA ILE A 4 8.65 1.42 -11.77
C ILE A 4 8.68 0.99 -13.25
N PRO A 5 9.50 -0.01 -13.64
CA PRO A 5 9.50 -0.54 -14.99
C PRO A 5 8.11 -0.99 -15.46
N ASP A 6 7.76 -0.66 -16.71
CA ASP A 6 6.42 -0.94 -17.26
C ASP A 6 6.08 -2.43 -17.26
N GLU A 7 7.07 -3.30 -17.42
CA GLU A 7 6.92 -4.76 -17.34
C GLU A 7 6.53 -5.28 -15.94
N LEU A 8 6.86 -4.52 -14.88
CA LEU A 8 6.52 -4.87 -13.49
C LEU A 8 5.19 -4.27 -13.04
N ALA A 9 4.72 -3.18 -13.68
CA ALA A 9 3.49 -2.51 -13.29
C ALA A 9 2.25 -3.45 -13.31
N PRO A 10 2.08 -4.35 -14.31
CA PRO A 10 0.99 -5.34 -14.29
C PRO A 10 1.03 -6.29 -13.10
N LEU A 11 2.23 -6.66 -12.63
CA LEU A 11 2.41 -7.62 -11.54
C LEU A 11 2.09 -7.02 -10.16
N ILE A 12 2.10 -5.69 -10.02
CA ILE A 12 1.74 -4.98 -8.79
C ILE A 12 0.22 -5.04 -8.54
N GLY A 13 -0.60 -5.11 -9.60
CA GLY A 13 -2.05 -5.04 -9.47
C GLY A 13 -2.50 -3.69 -8.90
N ASN A 14 -3.28 -3.73 -7.82
CA ASN A 14 -3.76 -2.56 -7.05
C ASN A 14 -2.99 -2.34 -5.72
N LYS A 15 -1.87 -3.03 -5.50
CA LYS A 15 -1.15 -3.04 -4.22
C LYS A 15 -0.24 -1.82 -4.09
N LEU A 16 -0.65 -0.86 -3.27
CA LEU A 16 0.10 0.38 -3.06
C LEU A 16 1.36 0.18 -2.21
N TYR A 17 1.31 -0.72 -1.21
CA TYR A 17 2.41 -1.00 -0.30
C TYR A 17 2.37 -2.46 0.17
N GLY A 18 3.51 -3.15 0.07
CA GLY A 18 3.61 -4.56 0.44
C GLY A 18 2.89 -5.50 -0.54
N CYS A 19 2.89 -6.79 -0.20
CA CYS A 19 2.19 -7.84 -0.94
C CYS A 19 1.94 -9.02 0.00
N ASP A 20 0.69 -9.45 0.12
CA ASP A 20 0.30 -10.58 0.98
C ASP A 20 -0.06 -11.85 0.19
N THR A 21 0.11 -11.86 -1.13
CA THR A 21 -0.27 -12.98 -1.99
C THR A 21 0.38 -14.31 -1.55
N CYS A 22 1.64 -14.28 -1.09
CA CYS A 22 2.29 -15.50 -0.58
C CYS A 22 1.66 -16.02 0.73
N GLN A 23 1.09 -15.13 1.54
CA GLN A 23 0.35 -15.48 2.76
C GLN A 23 -1.07 -15.96 2.43
N GLU A 24 -1.74 -15.34 1.46
CA GLU A 24 -3.10 -15.69 1.03
C GLU A 24 -3.18 -17.10 0.45
N VAL A 25 -2.18 -17.50 -0.36
CA VAL A 25 -2.14 -18.84 -0.96
C VAL A 25 -1.53 -19.91 -0.03
N CYS A 26 -1.01 -19.51 1.14
CA CYS A 26 -0.32 -20.42 2.03
C CYS A 26 -1.32 -21.39 2.71
N PRO A 27 -1.15 -22.72 2.58
CA PRO A 27 -2.08 -23.70 3.15
C PRO A 27 -2.10 -23.70 4.68
N TRP A 28 -1.08 -23.14 5.32
CA TRP A 28 -1.00 -23.00 6.77
C TRP A 28 -1.69 -21.74 7.28
N ASN A 29 -1.83 -20.70 6.46
CA ASN A 29 -2.38 -19.43 6.91
C ASN A 29 -3.89 -19.51 7.21
N LYS A 30 -4.59 -20.52 6.68
CA LYS A 30 -5.97 -20.84 7.06
C LYS A 30 -6.15 -21.18 8.54
N PHE A 31 -5.07 -21.53 9.24
CA PHE A 31 -5.08 -21.82 10.68
C PHE A 31 -4.70 -20.59 11.53
N ALA A 32 -4.32 -19.48 10.90
CA ALA A 32 -4.00 -18.24 11.61
C ALA A 32 -5.25 -17.66 12.28
N ARG A 33 -5.05 -16.98 13.41
CA ARG A 33 -6.11 -16.26 14.12
C ARG A 33 -5.77 -14.77 14.12
N PRO A 34 -6.76 -13.88 13.92
CA PRO A 34 -6.55 -12.46 14.10
C PRO A 34 -5.96 -12.16 15.48
N THR A 35 -5.07 -11.18 15.54
CA THR A 35 -4.52 -10.70 16.81
C THR A 35 -5.57 -9.96 17.61
N GLU A 36 -5.50 -10.07 18.94
CA GLU A 36 -6.32 -9.29 19.88
C GLU A 36 -5.61 -8.01 20.35
N VAL A 37 -4.37 -7.78 19.89
CA VAL A 37 -3.61 -6.57 20.22
C VAL A 37 -4.17 -5.37 19.48
N SER A 38 -4.82 -4.45 20.22
CA SER A 38 -5.48 -3.26 19.68
C SER A 38 -4.58 -2.39 18.82
N ASP A 39 -3.29 -2.30 19.15
CA ASP A 39 -2.32 -1.45 18.45
C ASP A 39 -2.05 -1.90 17.02
N PHE A 40 -2.44 -3.12 16.66
CA PHE A 40 -2.35 -3.66 15.30
C PHE A 40 -3.63 -3.46 14.47
N ALA A 41 -4.68 -2.86 15.05
CA ALA A 41 -5.86 -2.49 14.29
C ALA A 41 -5.52 -1.42 13.23
N PRO A 42 -6.13 -1.48 12.03
CA PRO A 42 -5.98 -0.44 11.03
C PRO A 42 -6.37 0.94 11.59
N ARG A 43 -5.57 1.96 11.28
CA ARG A 43 -5.86 3.34 11.69
C ARG A 43 -6.97 3.93 10.81
N ASN A 44 -7.96 4.57 11.43
CA ASN A 44 -9.07 5.24 10.73
C ASN A 44 -8.62 6.22 9.64
N ALA A 45 -7.50 6.92 9.88
CA ALA A 45 -6.92 7.86 8.92
C ALA A 45 -6.58 7.24 7.55
N ILE A 46 -6.39 5.92 7.49
CA ILE A 46 -6.07 5.19 6.25
C ILE A 46 -7.34 4.61 5.61
N MET A 47 -8.39 4.35 6.38
CA MET A 47 -9.63 3.71 5.91
C MET A 47 -10.40 4.54 4.87
N GLY A 48 -10.19 5.87 4.84
CA GLY A 48 -10.80 6.78 3.88
C GLY A 48 -9.86 7.26 2.76
N MET A 49 -8.65 6.72 2.69
CA MET A 49 -7.65 7.16 1.71
C MET A 49 -7.98 6.62 0.32
N ASN A 50 -7.88 7.48 -0.70
CA ASN A 50 -8.05 7.11 -2.10
C ASN A 50 -6.87 7.60 -2.95
N ALA A 51 -6.91 7.27 -4.24
CA ALA A 51 -5.84 7.60 -5.19
C ALA A 51 -5.63 9.11 -5.32
N GLU A 52 -6.71 9.88 -5.40
CA GLU A 52 -6.67 11.34 -5.59
C GLU A 52 -6.06 12.04 -4.37
N LEU A 53 -6.48 11.67 -3.16
CA LEU A 53 -5.94 12.21 -1.92
C LEU A 53 -4.44 11.91 -1.77
N LEU A 54 -4.00 10.71 -2.16
CA LEU A 54 -2.60 10.33 -2.07
C LEU A 54 -1.73 11.01 -3.14
N GLU A 55 -2.29 11.26 -4.33
CA GLU A 55 -1.58 11.97 -5.39
C GLU A 55 -1.29 13.42 -5.00
N GLU A 56 -2.26 14.11 -4.40
CA GLU A 56 -2.14 15.50 -3.96
C GLU A 56 -1.51 15.67 -2.56
N MET A 57 -1.22 14.56 -1.88
CA MET A 57 -0.66 14.56 -0.53
C MET A 57 0.69 15.27 -0.46
N LYS A 58 0.91 16.04 0.60
CA LYS A 58 2.19 16.70 0.90
C LYS A 58 2.92 15.98 2.04
N ASP A 59 4.21 16.26 2.19
CA ASP A 59 5.04 15.63 3.24
C ASP A 59 4.47 15.83 4.67
N SER A 60 3.84 16.98 4.93
CA SER A 60 3.16 17.25 6.21
C SER A 60 1.99 16.31 6.49
N ASP A 61 1.17 16.06 5.46
CA ASP A 61 0.01 15.17 5.54
C ASP A 61 0.47 13.72 5.64
N PHE A 62 1.52 13.36 4.90
CA PHE A 62 2.15 12.05 4.97
C PHE A 62 2.66 11.75 6.38
N GLU A 63 3.41 12.65 7.01
CA GLU A 63 3.87 12.45 8.38
C GLU A 63 2.70 12.39 9.36
N LEU A 64 1.65 13.21 9.19
CA LEU A 64 0.45 13.17 10.04
C LEU A 64 -0.22 11.79 10.02
N HIS A 65 -0.33 11.16 8.85
CA HIS A 65 -1.03 9.88 8.70
C HIS A 65 -0.14 8.66 8.96
N PHE A 66 1.13 8.71 8.54
CA PHE A 66 2.01 7.54 8.50
C PHE A 66 3.11 7.55 9.57
N ALA A 67 3.24 8.59 10.41
CA ALA A 67 4.17 8.57 11.54
C ALA A 67 3.95 7.34 12.44
N GLY A 68 5.04 6.65 12.79
CA GLY A 68 4.98 5.41 13.58
C GLY A 68 4.40 4.19 12.84
N SER A 69 4.17 4.27 11.53
CA SER A 69 3.79 3.12 10.70
C SER A 69 4.98 2.59 9.89
N PRO A 70 4.98 1.31 9.48
CA PRO A 70 5.96 0.77 8.53
C PRO A 70 6.02 1.51 7.20
N VAL A 71 4.89 2.05 6.74
CA VAL A 71 4.73 2.78 5.48
C VAL A 71 5.63 4.01 5.42
N ARG A 72 5.93 4.62 6.58
CA ARG A 72 6.87 5.75 6.67
C ARG A 72 8.22 5.47 6.02
N ARG A 73 8.70 4.22 6.05
CA ARG A 73 9.98 3.83 5.43
C ARG A 73 9.98 3.92 3.90
N ALA A 74 8.82 3.74 3.25
CA ALA A 74 8.72 3.92 1.81
C ALA A 74 8.74 5.40 1.41
N GLY A 75 8.29 6.28 2.30
CA GLY A 75 8.15 7.72 2.06
C GLY A 75 7.03 8.05 1.06
N LEU A 76 6.57 9.30 1.08
CA LEU A 76 5.51 9.79 0.21
C LEU A 76 5.83 9.57 -1.29
N LYS A 77 7.05 9.95 -1.71
CA LYS A 77 7.51 9.76 -3.09
C LYS A 77 7.46 8.30 -3.53
N GLY A 78 7.74 7.38 -2.63
CA GLY A 78 7.67 5.94 -2.90
C GLY A 78 6.24 5.48 -3.17
N LEU A 79 5.28 5.92 -2.35
CA LEU A 79 3.86 5.62 -2.54
C LEU A 79 3.32 6.25 -3.82
N GLN A 80 3.63 7.52 -4.08
CA GLN A 80 3.18 8.22 -5.30
C GLN A 80 3.75 7.56 -6.56
N ARG A 81 4.99 7.07 -6.52
CA ARG A 81 5.58 6.27 -7.62
C ARG A 81 4.79 4.99 -7.86
N THR A 82 4.46 4.24 -6.81
CA THR A 82 3.65 3.02 -6.95
C THR A 82 2.25 3.35 -7.46
N LEU A 83 1.62 4.43 -6.97
CA LEU A 83 0.31 4.88 -7.44
C LEU A 83 0.33 5.19 -8.95
N ARG A 84 1.37 5.88 -9.45
CA ARG A 84 1.52 6.12 -10.89
C ARG A 84 1.61 4.83 -11.70
N ALA A 85 2.31 3.81 -11.18
CA ALA A 85 2.38 2.49 -11.82
C ALA A 85 1.01 1.80 -11.83
N ILE A 86 0.27 1.84 -10.73
CA ILE A 86 -1.09 1.28 -10.62
C ILE A 86 -2.05 1.97 -11.61
N LYS A 87 -1.99 3.30 -11.73
CA LYS A 87 -2.85 4.05 -12.67
C LYS A 87 -2.65 3.64 -14.13
N LYS A 88 -1.43 3.25 -14.50
CA LYS A 88 -1.06 2.74 -15.84
C LYS A 88 -1.36 1.25 -16.02
N ASN A 89 -1.64 0.51 -14.95
CA ASN A 89 -1.83 -0.93 -14.99
C ASN A 89 -3.18 -1.30 -15.63
N PRO A 90 -3.21 -2.07 -16.74
CA PRO A 90 -4.46 -2.54 -17.35
C PRO A 90 -5.22 -3.54 -16.47
N ASN A 91 -4.56 -4.18 -15.50
CA ASN A 91 -5.13 -5.18 -14.58
C ASN A 91 -5.45 -4.61 -13.19
N LYS A 92 -5.57 -3.29 -13.03
CA LYS A 92 -5.76 -2.63 -11.73
C LYS A 92 -7.06 -3.00 -10.98
N GLU A 93 -8.02 -3.65 -11.65
CA GLU A 93 -9.30 -4.08 -11.09
C GLU A 93 -9.35 -5.60 -10.77
N GLN A 94 -8.28 -6.33 -11.10
CA GLN A 94 -8.09 -7.73 -10.69
C GLN A 94 -7.38 -7.78 -9.33
#